data_AF-A0A091FGW5-F1
#
_entry.id   AF-A0A091FGW5-F1
#
_cell.length_a   1.000
_cell.length_b   1.000
_cell.length_c   1.000
_cell.angle_alpha   90.00
_cell.angle_beta   90.00
_cell.angle_gamma   90.00
#
_symmetry.space_group_name_H-M   'P 1'
#
loop_
_entity.id
_entity.type
_entity.pdbx_description
1 polymer ?
#
loop_
_entity_poly.entity_id
_entity_poly.type
_entity_poly.pdbx_seq_one_letter_code
_entity_poly.pdbx_strand_id
1 'polypeptide(L)'
;MNDVLENELQCTICSEHLIEAVTLNCAHSFCSYCINEWMKRKVECPICRQEIQSKTRSLVLDNCIDRMVEKLNVEMKEHRLTLIRQRTEKRNMLVKPATDNERRIISSICSILVMSGFDSEDSEENSYYNESYCII
;
A
#
# COMPACT_ATOMS: atom_id res chain seq x y z
N MET A 1 -29.16 2.28 6.31
CA MET A 1 -28.54 3.37 5.51
C MET A 1 -27.01 3.32 5.56
N ASN A 2 -26.38 2.55 6.45
CA ASN A 2 -24.93 2.33 6.48
C ASN A 2 -24.46 1.23 5.51
N ASP A 3 -25.35 0.32 5.08
CA ASP A 3 -25.00 -0.89 4.33
C ASP A 3 -24.53 -0.62 2.89
N VAL A 4 -24.98 0.49 2.30
CA VAL A 4 -24.56 0.88 0.94
C VAL A 4 -23.09 1.31 0.95
N LEU A 5 -22.66 2.07 1.95
CA LEU A 5 -21.27 2.54 2.06
C LEU A 5 -20.30 1.40 2.40
N GLU A 6 -20.76 0.37 3.13
CA GLU A 6 -19.95 -0.81 3.43
C GLU A 6 -19.58 -1.60 2.17
N ASN A 7 -20.51 -1.72 1.22
CA ASN A 7 -20.25 -2.44 -0.03
C ASN A 7 -19.37 -1.65 -1.02
N GLU A 8 -19.51 -0.32 -1.08
CA GLU A 8 -18.71 0.53 -1.98
C GLU A 8 -17.22 0.61 -1.59
N LEU A 9 -16.87 0.24 -0.35
CA LEU A 9 -15.49 0.25 0.16
C LEU A 9 -14.83 -1.13 0.17
N GLN A 10 -15.45 -2.13 -0.49
CA GLN A 10 -14.90 -3.47 -0.63
C GLN A 10 -14.07 -3.62 -1.91
N CYS A 11 -12.92 -4.28 -1.76
CA CYS A 11 -12.07 -4.65 -2.88
C CYS A 11 -12.68 -5.82 -3.65
N THR A 12 -13.00 -5.64 -4.92
CA THR A 12 -13.62 -6.70 -5.75
C THR A 12 -12.71 -7.92 -6.01
N ILE A 13 -11.40 -7.81 -5.76
CA ILE A 13 -10.44 -8.92 -5.94
C ILE A 13 -10.47 -9.88 -4.74
N CYS A 14 -10.55 -9.35 -3.52
CA CYS A 14 -10.47 -10.17 -2.30
C CYS A 14 -11.75 -10.17 -1.46
N SER A 15 -12.76 -9.41 -1.85
CA SER A 15 -14.05 -9.25 -1.15
C SER A 15 -13.92 -8.75 0.30
N GLU A 16 -12.89 -7.95 0.57
CA GLU A 16 -12.61 -7.37 1.89
C GLU A 16 -12.59 -5.85 1.78
N HIS A 17 -12.88 -5.15 2.87
CA HIS A 17 -12.66 -3.69 2.94
C HIS A 17 -11.24 -3.34 2.50
N LEU A 18 -11.10 -2.30 1.66
CA LEU A 18 -9.81 -1.94 1.07
C LEU A 18 -8.72 -1.80 2.17
N ILE A 19 -7.56 -2.40 1.92
CA ILE A 19 -6.37 -2.28 2.75
C ILE A 19 -5.34 -1.56 1.90
N GLU A 20 -4.85 -0.42 2.38
CA GLU A 20 -3.96 0.45 1.62
C GLU A 20 -4.57 0.79 0.25
N ALA A 21 -5.70 1.49 0.27
CA ALA A 21 -6.49 1.77 -0.92
C ALA A 21 -5.67 2.47 -2.01
N VAL A 22 -5.77 1.94 -3.23
CA VAL A 22 -5.15 2.48 -4.43
C VAL A 22 -6.23 2.71 -5.47
N THR A 23 -6.29 3.93 -6.00
CA THR A 23 -7.17 4.31 -7.09
C THR A 23 -6.37 4.37 -8.39
N LEU A 24 -6.93 3.78 -9.45
CA LEU A 24 -6.33 3.76 -10.79
C LEU A 24 -6.72 4.99 -11.60
N ASN A 25 -6.06 5.21 -12.75
CA ASN A 25 -6.42 6.25 -13.74
C ASN A 25 -7.89 6.18 -14.20
N CYS A 26 -8.51 5.00 -14.16
CA CYS A 26 -9.92 4.80 -14.48
C CYS A 26 -10.88 4.98 -13.26
N ALA A 27 -10.39 5.56 -12.15
CA ALA A 27 -11.11 5.82 -10.91
C ALA A 27 -11.57 4.59 -10.09
N HIS A 28 -11.33 3.37 -10.55
CA HIS A 28 -11.58 2.17 -9.74
C HIS A 28 -10.53 1.97 -8.65
N SER A 29 -10.97 1.52 -7.46
CA SER A 29 -10.12 1.37 -6.29
C SER A 29 -9.99 -0.07 -5.83
N PHE A 30 -8.78 -0.45 -5.41
CA PHE A 30 -8.42 -1.80 -4.97
C PHE A 30 -7.46 -1.74 -3.78
N CYS A 31 -7.24 -2.86 -3.10
CA CYS A 31 -6.13 -2.95 -2.16
C CYS A 31 -4.80 -2.86 -2.92
N SER A 32 -3.82 -2.14 -2.38
CA SER A 32 -2.46 -2.06 -2.94
C SER A 32 -1.88 -3.44 -3.26
N TYR A 33 -1.94 -4.38 -2.30
CA TYR A 33 -1.48 -5.75 -2.49
C TYR A 33 -2.19 -6.46 -3.67
N CYS A 34 -3.52 -6.38 -3.71
CA CYS A 34 -4.34 -7.10 -4.69
C CYS A 34 -4.08 -6.62 -6.11
N ILE A 35 -4.02 -5.31 -6.33
CA ILE A 35 -3.80 -4.77 -7.67
C ILE A 35 -2.36 -5.02 -8.16
N ASN A 36 -1.37 -4.95 -7.27
CA ASN A 36 0.01 -5.30 -7.62
C ASN A 36 0.13 -6.79 -8.00
N GLU A 37 -0.57 -7.70 -7.32
CA GLU A 37 -0.59 -9.12 -7.68
C GLU A 37 -1.29 -9.38 -9.02
N TRP A 38 -2.39 -8.66 -9.29
CA TRP A 38 -3.10 -8.73 -10.56
C TRP A 38 -2.22 -8.26 -11.75
N MET A 39 -1.51 -7.15 -11.56
CA MET A 39 -0.64 -6.55 -12.58
C MET A 39 0.54 -7.45 -12.99
N LYS A 40 0.92 -8.45 -12.17
CA LYS A 40 1.89 -9.48 -12.58
C LYS A 40 1.40 -10.35 -13.74
N ARG A 41 0.08 -10.40 -13.97
CA ARG A 41 -0.56 -11.20 -15.02
C ARG A 41 -1.14 -10.33 -16.13
N LYS A 42 -1.80 -9.22 -15.79
CA LYS A 42 -2.48 -8.32 -16.73
C LYS A 42 -2.41 -6.87 -16.26
N VAL A 43 -2.00 -5.97 -17.14
CA VAL A 43 -1.91 -4.51 -16.87
C VAL A 43 -3.21 -3.81 -17.27
N GLU A 44 -4.35 -4.37 -16.84
CA GLU A 44 -5.69 -3.88 -17.15
C GLU A 44 -6.53 -3.83 -15.86
N CYS A 45 -7.42 -2.84 -15.73
CA CYS A 45 -8.33 -2.73 -14.60
C CYS A 45 -9.22 -3.99 -14.50
N PRO A 46 -9.29 -4.66 -13.34
CA PRO A 46 -10.16 -5.83 -13.14
C PRO A 46 -11.65 -5.58 -13.40
N ILE A 47 -12.11 -4.32 -13.30
CA ILE A 47 -13.52 -3.94 -13.44
C ILE A 47 -13.83 -3.52 -14.87
N CYS A 48 -13.22 -2.45 -15.36
CA CYS A 48 -13.54 -1.87 -16.68
C CYS A 48 -12.61 -2.31 -17.81
N ARG A 49 -11.54 -3.07 -17.51
CA ARG A 49 -10.53 -3.56 -18.47
C ARG A 49 -9.72 -2.47 -19.17
N GLN A 50 -9.83 -1.22 -18.75
CA GLN A 50 -8.96 -0.14 -19.24
C GLN A 50 -7.51 -0.38 -18.80
N GLU A 51 -6.55 -0.06 -19.67
CA GLU A 51 -5.12 -0.15 -19.37
C GLU A 51 -4.74 0.70 -18.14
N ILE A 52 -3.93 0.12 -17.26
CA ILE A 52 -3.48 0.77 -16.04
C ILE A 52 -2.27 1.64 -16.35
N GLN A 53 -2.49 2.96 -16.34
CA GLN A 53 -1.44 3.96 -16.62
C GLN A 53 -0.88 4.56 -15.33
N SER A 54 -1.72 4.68 -14.30
CA SER A 54 -1.30 5.23 -13.02
C SER A 54 -2.05 4.56 -11.87
N LYS A 55 -1.42 4.61 -10.69
CA LYS A 55 -1.93 4.10 -9.43
C LYS A 55 -1.59 5.08 -8.32
N THR A 56 -2.58 5.51 -7.55
CA THR A 56 -2.40 6.53 -6.51
C THR A 56 -2.99 6.05 -5.19
N ARG A 57 -2.21 6.17 -4.11
CA ARG A 57 -2.71 5.86 -2.76
C ARG A 57 -3.77 6.89 -2.34
N SER A 58 -4.88 6.40 -1.79
CA SER A 58 -5.99 7.24 -1.35
C SER A 58 -6.12 7.24 0.17
N LEU A 59 -5.48 8.22 0.82
CA LEU A 59 -5.56 8.39 2.28
C LEU A 59 -6.99 8.69 2.75
N VAL A 60 -7.80 9.33 1.91
CA VAL A 60 -9.21 9.61 2.23
C VAL A 60 -10.00 8.31 2.37
N LEU A 61 -9.80 7.35 1.46
CA LEU A 61 -10.44 6.04 1.55
C LEU A 61 -9.92 5.24 2.74
N ASP A 62 -8.60 5.22 2.95
CA ASP A 62 -7.99 4.55 4.11
C ASP A 62 -8.61 5.08 5.43
N ASN A 63 -8.60 6.40 5.64
CA ASN A 63 -9.18 7.03 6.83
C ASN A 63 -10.69 6.78 6.98
N CYS A 64 -11.43 6.71 5.88
CA CYS A 64 -12.86 6.42 5.90
C CYS A 64 -13.13 4.98 6.36
N ILE A 65 -12.35 4.03 5.82
CA ILE A 65 -12.45 2.63 6.16
C ILE A 65 -12.05 2.40 7.62
N ASP A 66 -11.00 3.06 8.11
CA ASP A 66 -10.58 2.89 9.51
C ASP A 66 -11.68 3.32 10.48
N ARG A 67 -12.36 4.45 10.22
CA ARG A 67 -13.51 4.89 11.02
C ARG A 67 -14.71 3.93 10.94
N MET A 68 -14.88 3.24 9.82
CA MET A 68 -15.94 2.27 9.62
C MET A 68 -15.63 0.96 10.35
N VAL A 69 -14.41 0.46 10.18
CA VAL A 69 -13.88 -0.74 10.83
C VAL A 69 -13.95 -0.63 12.35
N GLU A 70 -13.75 0.57 12.90
CA GLU A 70 -13.85 0.79 14.35
C GLU A 70 -15.22 0.44 14.94
N LYS A 71 -16.27 0.45 14.11
CA LYS A 71 -17.64 0.11 14.53
C LYS A 71 -17.99 -1.36 14.33
N LEU A 72 -17.12 -2.15 13.69
CA LEU A 72 -17.33 -3.58 13.46
C LEU A 72 -17.10 -4.39 14.74
N ASN A 73 -17.57 -5.64 14.73
CA ASN A 73 -17.34 -6.57 15.83
C ASN A 73 -15.85 -6.98 15.94
N VAL A 74 -15.49 -7.55 17.09
CA VAL A 74 -14.10 -7.94 17.39
C VAL A 74 -13.57 -8.96 16.37
N GLU A 75 -14.38 -9.95 16.00
CA GLU A 75 -14.00 -11.00 15.05
C GLU A 75 -13.61 -10.42 13.67
N MET A 76 -14.42 -9.50 13.13
CA MET A 76 -14.13 -8.83 11.85
C MET A 76 -12.88 -7.96 11.92
N LYS A 77 -12.64 -7.28 13.05
CA LYS A 77 -11.41 -6.50 13.27
C LYS A 77 -10.18 -7.41 13.29
N GLU A 78 -10.23 -8.53 14.02
CA GLU A 78 -9.14 -9.52 14.11
C GLU A 78 -8.84 -10.16 12.75
N HIS A 79 -9.87 -10.49 11.98
CA HIS A 79 -9.73 -11.00 10.61
C HIS A 79 -9.01 -9.99 9.72
N ARG A 80 -9.41 -8.71 9.77
CA ARG A 80 -8.74 -7.63 9.02
C ARG A 80 -7.28 -7.50 9.41
N LEU A 81 -6.95 -7.50 10.70
CA LEU A 81 -5.56 -7.41 11.18
C LEU A 81 -4.71 -8.60 10.71
N THR A 82 -5.29 -9.80 10.71
CA THR A 82 -4.64 -11.01 10.19
C THR A 82 -4.29 -10.84 8.71
N LEU A 83 -5.22 -10.34 7.90
CA LEU A 83 -4.96 -10.08 6.48
C LEU A 83 -3.87 -9.01 6.27
N ILE A 84 -3.90 -7.93 7.05
CA ILE A 84 -2.87 -6.87 6.99
C ILE A 84 -1.50 -7.47 7.28
N ARG A 85 -1.37 -8.24 8.36
CA ARG A 85 -0.12 -8.88 8.74
C ARG A 85 0.41 -9.80 7.64
N GLN A 86 -0.43 -10.70 7.12
CA GLN A 86 -0.03 -11.61 6.04
C GLN A 86 0.44 -10.88 4.78
N ARG A 87 -0.22 -9.77 4.41
CA ARG A 87 0.14 -8.96 3.24
C ARG A 87 1.46 -8.22 3.46
N THR A 88 1.68 -7.68 4.66
CA THR A 88 2.94 -7.02 5.03
C THR A 88 4.10 -8.00 5.05
N GLU A 89 3.94 -9.19 5.64
CA GLU A 89 4.97 -10.23 5.63
C GLU A 89 5.35 -10.65 4.21
N LYS A 90 4.35 -10.90 3.35
CA LYS A 90 4.57 -11.23 1.93
C LYS A 90 5.27 -10.10 1.18
N ARG A 91 4.86 -8.85 1.39
CA ARG A 91 5.53 -7.67 0.82
C ARG A 91 6.99 -7.61 1.28
N ASN A 92 7.24 -7.90 2.55
CA ASN A 92 8.57 -7.79 3.11
C ASN A 92 9.54 -8.88 2.63
N MET A 93 9.04 -10.07 2.31
CA MET A 93 9.83 -11.12 1.67
C MET A 93 10.20 -10.79 0.21
N LEU A 94 9.39 -9.98 -0.48
CA LEU A 94 9.60 -9.64 -1.88
C LEU A 94 10.60 -8.50 -2.09
N VAL A 95 10.81 -7.66 -1.07
CA VAL A 95 11.85 -6.65 -1.10
C VAL A 95 13.13 -7.28 -0.56
N LYS A 96 14.13 -7.41 -1.43
CA LYS A 96 15.42 -7.96 -1.05
C LYS A 96 16.02 -7.07 0.06
N PRO A 97 16.56 -7.66 1.14
CA PRO A 97 17.27 -6.86 2.13
C PRO A 97 18.38 -6.09 1.41
N ALA A 98 18.49 -4.79 1.70
CA ALA A 98 19.58 -3.97 1.19
C ALA A 98 20.90 -4.69 1.46
N THR A 99 21.70 -4.87 0.41
CA THR A 99 23.03 -5.44 0.52
C THR A 99 23.86 -4.59 1.49
N ASP A 100 24.87 -5.18 2.12
CA ASP A 100 25.74 -4.45 3.05
C ASP A 100 26.40 -3.22 2.40
N ASN A 101 26.59 -3.25 1.08
CA ASN A 101 27.06 -2.11 0.31
C ASN A 101 26.00 -0.99 0.21
N GLU A 102 24.74 -1.32 -0.09
CA GLU A 102 23.64 -0.35 -0.14
C GLU A 102 23.40 0.28 1.24
N ARG A 103 23.48 -0.50 2.33
CA ARG A 103 23.40 0.01 3.70
C ARG A 103 24.52 1.01 4.02
N ARG A 104 25.76 0.73 3.60
CA ARG A 104 26.91 1.64 3.76
C ARG A 104 26.74 2.93 2.96
N ILE A 105 26.17 2.86 1.76
CA ILE A 105 25.89 4.03 0.92
C ILE A 105 24.81 4.91 1.59
N ILE A 106 23.70 4.31 2.03
CA ILE A 106 22.64 5.03 2.75
C ILE A 106 23.18 5.68 4.03
N SER A 107 23.98 4.96 4.82
CA SER A 107 24.62 5.49 6.03
C SER A 107 25.56 6.67 5.72
N SER A 108 26.34 6.56 4.64
CA SER A 108 27.21 7.65 4.17
C SER A 108 26.41 8.87 3.73
N ILE A 109 25.31 8.67 2.99
CA ILE A 109 24.44 9.76 2.51
C ILE A 109 23.75 10.46 3.69
N CYS A 110 23.17 9.72 4.65
CA CYS A 110 22.59 10.30 5.85
C CYS A 110 23.61 11.14 6.62
N SER A 111 24.85 10.65 6.76
CA SER A 111 25.92 11.40 7.41
C SER A 111 26.24 12.72 6.69
N ILE A 112 26.25 12.72 5.36
CA ILE A 112 26.47 13.94 4.55
C ILE A 112 25.32 14.94 4.70
N LEU A 113 24.07 14.46 4.68
CA LEU A 113 22.87 15.30 4.80
C LEU A 113 22.78 15.97 6.18
N VAL A 114 23.13 15.25 7.25
CA VAL A 114 23.20 15.80 8.63
C VAL A 114 24.28 16.88 8.72
N MET A 115 25.44 16.69 8.07
CA MET A 115 26.49 17.72 8.03
C MET A 115 26.09 18.97 7.23
N SER A 116 25.10 18.85 6.33
CA SER A 116 24.55 19.99 5.57
C SER A 116 23.41 20.74 6.28
N GLY A 117 23.09 20.39 7.54
CA GLY A 117 22.08 21.08 8.35
C GLY A 117 20.64 20.77 7.94
N PHE A 118 20.40 19.61 7.31
CA PHE A 118 19.06 19.11 7.06
C PHE A 118 18.65 18.23 8.24
N ASP A 119 17.93 18.82 9.21
CA ASP A 119 17.35 18.08 10.33
C ASP A 119 16.16 17.25 9.83
N SER A 120 16.43 16.05 9.34
CA SER A 120 15.40 15.02 9.20
C SER A 120 15.37 14.19 10.48
N GLU A 121 14.60 14.65 11.48
CA GLU A 121 14.12 13.79 12.56
C GLU A 121 13.13 12.78 11.97
N ASP A 122 13.65 11.70 11.40
CA ASP A 122 12.95 10.43 11.22
C ASP A 122 14.01 9.31 11.26
N SER A 123 14.56 9.14 12.45
CA SER A 123 15.34 7.97 12.80
C SER A 123 14.41 6.76 12.98
N GLU A 124 14.18 6.03 11.90
CA GLU A 124 14.20 4.56 11.82
C GLU A 124 13.78 4.11 10.41
N GLU A 125 14.76 3.53 9.71
CA GLU A 125 14.61 2.62 8.56
C GLU A 125 13.43 2.83 7.61
N ASN A 126 13.61 3.66 6.59
CA ASN A 126 12.91 3.43 5.33
C ASN A 126 13.91 3.27 4.18
N SER A 127 14.63 2.15 4.18
CA SER A 127 15.46 1.71 3.04
C SER A 127 14.64 0.95 1.97
N TYR A 128 13.31 1.11 1.97
CA TYR A 128 12.43 0.47 1.00
C TYR A 128 12.31 1.29 -0.28
N TYR A 129 13.24 1.07 -1.21
CA TYR A 129 13.00 1.43 -2.61
C TYR A 129 11.89 0.52 -3.16
N ASN A 130 10.71 1.10 -3.38
CA ASN A 130 9.62 0.42 -4.07
C ASN A 130 9.76 0.71 -5.57
N GLU A 131 10.13 -0.31 -6.36
CA GLU A 131 10.23 -0.26 -7.83
C GLU A 131 8.87 -0.05 -8.54
N SER A 132 7.84 0.28 -7.76
CA SER A 132 6.47 0.57 -8.21
C SER A 132 6.22 2.02 -8.64
N TYR A 133 7.18 2.93 -8.48
CA TYR A 133 7.08 4.35 -8.84
C TYR A 133 7.97 4.71 -10.04
N CYS A 134 7.92 3.89 -11.09
CA CYS A 134 8.38 4.27 -12.42
C CYS A 134 7.27 3.98 -13.43
N ILE A 135 6.33 4.91 -13.56
CA ILE A 135 5.66 5.17 -14.84
C ILE A 135 5.78 6.69 -15.05
N ILE A 136 6.44 7.02 -16.15
CA ILE A 136 6.94 8.32 -16.59
C ILE A 136 5.80 9.28 -16.90
#